data_AF-A0A238HB06-F1
#
_entry.id   AF-A0A238HB06-F1
#
_cell.length_a   1.000
_cell.length_b   1.000
_cell.length_c   1.000
_cell.angle_alpha   90.00
_cell.angle_beta   90.00
_cell.angle_gamma   90.00
#
_symmetry.space_group_name_H-M   'P 1'
#
loop_
_entity.id
_entity.type
_entity.pdbx_description
1 polymer ?
#
loop_
_entity_poly.entity_id
_entity_poly.type
_entity_poly.pdbx_seq_one_letter_code
_entity_poly.pdbx_strand_id
1 'polypeptide(L)' 'MPAKSQAQQRAAGAALAAKRGRTKVKRLKPPSKSMYESMSEQQLEEMASTPAKGKPKRKHDA' A
#
# COMPACT_ATOMS: atom_id res chain seq x y z
N MET A 1 -11.49 -2.41 -1.14
CA MET A 1 -11.47 -0.91 -1.19
C MET A 1 -10.30 -0.45 -2.05
N PRO A 2 -10.51 0.35 -3.11
CA PRO A 2 -9.42 0.74 -4.00
C PRO A 2 -8.51 1.83 -3.39
N ALA A 3 -7.21 1.79 -3.70
CA ALA A 3 -6.27 2.84 -3.29
C ALA A 3 -6.62 4.18 -3.97
N LYS A 4 -6.81 5.25 -3.19
CA LYS A 4 -7.22 6.58 -3.67
C LYS A 4 -6.09 7.40 -4.29
N SER A 5 -4.83 6.96 -4.14
CA SER A 5 -3.65 7.65 -4.67
C SER A 5 -2.52 6.68 -5.00
N GLN A 6 -1.61 7.08 -5.88
CA GLN A 6 -0.43 6.28 -6.23
C GLN A 6 0.46 6.01 -5.02
N ALA A 7 0.58 6.98 -4.10
CA ALA A 7 1.33 6.80 -2.86
C ALA A 7 0.77 5.67 -1.99
N GLN A 8 -0.56 5.56 -1.89
CA GLN A 8 -1.20 4.49 -1.12
C GLN A 8 -1.05 3.12 -1.78
N GLN A 9 -1.14 3.04 -3.11
CA GLN A 9 -0.91 1.79 -3.84
C GLN A 9 0.52 1.26 -3.60
N ARG A 10 1.52 2.15 -3.67
CA ARG A 10 2.92 1.80 -3.37
C ARG A 10 3.09 1.37 -1.91
N ALA A 11 2.43 2.07 -0.98
CA ALA A 11 2.47 1.73 0.42
C ALA A 11 1.85 0.35 0.70
N ALA A 12 0.74 0.02 0.04
CA ALA A 12 0.08 -1.28 0.09
C ALA A 12 1.00 -2.39 -0.43
N GLY A 13 1.66 -2.19 -1.58
CA GLY A 13 2.61 -3.16 -2.13
C GLY A 13 3.79 -3.46 -1.21
N ALA A 14 4.36 -2.43 -0.57
CA ALA A 14 5.43 -2.62 0.41
C ALA A 14 4.95 -3.36 1.67
N ALA A 15 3.76 -3.03 2.17
CA ALA A 15 3.14 -3.72 3.30
C ALA A 15 2.84 -5.19 2.96
N LEU A 16 2.34 -5.48 1.76
CA LEU A 16 2.06 -6.84 1.26
C LEU A 16 3.35 -7.67 1.23
N ALA A 17 4.42 -7.11 0.68
CA ALA A 17 5.72 -7.78 0.64
C ALA A 17 6.24 -8.12 2.05
N ALA A 18 5.96 -7.26 3.04
CA ALA A 18 6.31 -7.55 4.42
C ALA A 18 5.43 -8.64 5.06
N LYS A 19 4.11 -8.66 4.80
CA LYS A 19 3.25 -9.77 5.25
C LYS A 19 3.67 -11.11 4.67
N ARG A 20 4.11 -11.13 3.41
CA ARG A 20 4.65 -12.32 2.73
C ARG A 20 6.09 -12.68 3.15
N GLY A 21 6.66 -11.99 4.13
CA GLY A 21 8.02 -12.25 4.62
C GLY A 21 9.16 -11.83 3.67
N ARG A 22 8.86 -11.17 2.54
CA ARG A 22 9.86 -10.73 1.55
C ARG A 22 10.63 -9.48 1.98
N THR A 23 10.04 -8.67 2.84
CA THR A 23 10.66 -7.45 3.40
C THR A 23 10.49 -7.36 4.91
N LYS A 24 11.54 -6.94 5.61
CA LYS A 24 11.47 -6.73 7.07
C LYS A 24 10.55 -5.55 7.40
N VAL A 25 9.61 -5.73 8.34
CA VAL A 25 8.66 -4.70 8.81
C VAL A 25 9.38 -3.42 9.25
N LYS A 26 10.55 -3.54 9.88
CA LYS A 26 11.36 -2.39 10.29
C LYS A 26 11.82 -1.46 9.15
N ARG A 27 11.89 -1.97 7.91
CA ARG A 27 12.27 -1.20 6.71
C ARG A 27 11.08 -0.51 6.04
N LEU A 28 9.85 -0.76 6.50
CA LEU A 28 8.67 -0.12 5.94
C LEU A 28 8.60 1.36 6.31
N LYS A 29 8.15 2.18 5.35
CA LYS A 29 7.80 3.58 5.61
C LYS A 29 6.57 3.66 6.53
N PRO A 30 6.37 4.76 7.28
CA PRO A 30 5.25 4.86 8.23
C PRO A 30 3.87 4.50 7.65
N PRO A 31 3.48 4.94 6.44
CA PRO A 31 2.20 4.53 5.85
C PRO A 31 2.10 3.02 5.61
N SER A 32 3.18 2.39 5.14
CA SER A 32 3.23 0.94 4.93
C SER A 32 3.21 0.16 6.24
N LYS A 33 3.79 0.69 7.33
CA LYS A 33 3.68 0.07 8.65
C LYS A 33 2.24 0.07 9.14
N SER A 34 1.56 1.22 9.08
CA SER A 34 0.15 1.32 9.47
C SER A 34 -0.72 0.37 8.64
N MET A 35 -0.48 0.25 7.34
CA MET A 35 -1.21 -0.68 6.47
C MET A 35 -0.89 -2.15 6.77
N TYR A 36 0.37 -2.48 7.09
CA TYR A 36 0.79 -3.83 7.49
C TYR A 36 0.08 -4.30 8.77
N GLU A 37 -0.06 -3.40 9.75
CA GLU A 37 -0.70 -3.66 11.04
C GLU A 37 -2.22 -3.74 10.95
N SER A 38 -2.85 -2.86 10.16
CA SER A 38 -4.32 -2.70 10.15
C SER A 38 -5.05 -3.45 9.04
N MET A 39 -4.37 -3.91 7.99
CA MET A 39 -5.00 -4.57 6.85
C MET A 39 -4.62 -6.04 6.76
N SER A 40 -5.46 -6.86 6.12
CA SER A 40 -5.14 -8.25 5.79
C SER A 40 -4.28 -8.36 4.53
N GLU A 41 -3.67 -9.52 4.27
CA GLU A 41 -2.90 -9.76 3.04
C GLU A 41 -3.75 -9.50 1.78
N GLN A 42 -4.96 -10.02 1.74
CA GLN A 42 -5.90 -9.85 0.61
C GLN A 42 -6.27 -8.39 0.39
N GLN A 43 -6.52 -7.61 1.46
CA GLN A 43 -6.83 -6.19 1.34
C GLN A 43 -5.64 -5.38 0.80
N LEU A 44 -4.41 -5.74 1.20
CA LEU A 44 -3.20 -5.11 0.67
C LEU A 44 -2.97 -5.46 -0.79
N GLU A 45 -3.26 -6.69 -1.18
CA GLU A 45 -3.19 -7.16 -2.57
C GLU A 45 -4.20 -6.45 -3.47
N GLU A 46 -5.46 -6.33 -3.04
CA GLU A 46 -6.49 -5.58 -3.76
C GLU A 46 -6.03 -4.12 -3.96
N MET A 47 -5.56 -3.46 -2.90
CA MET A 47 -5.07 -2.07 -2.99
C MET A 47 -3.85 -1.92 -3.90
N ALA A 48 -2.88 -2.84 -3.82
CA ALA A 48 -1.66 -2.80 -4.62
C ALA A 48 -1.92 -3.08 -6.10
N SER A 49 -2.91 -3.93 -6.41
CA SER A 49 -3.23 -4.38 -7.77
C SER A 49 -4.08 -3.38 -8.56
N THR A 50 -4.66 -2.38 -7.91
CA THR A 50 -5.45 -1.36 -8.61
C THR A 50 -4.61 -0.58 -9.64
N PRO A 51 -5.13 -0.25 -10.84
CA PRO A 51 -4.37 0.51 -11.83
C PRO A 51 -3.87 1.86 -11.30
N ALA A 52 -2.60 2.20 -11.56
CA ALA A 52 -2.01 3.49 -11.16
C ALA A 52 -2.39 4.65 -12.11
N LYS A 53 -2.81 4.32 -13.33
CA LYS A 53 -3.14 5.29 -14.39
C LYS A 53 -4.36 6.12 -13.99
N GLY A 54 -4.23 7.45 -14.07
CA GLY A 54 -5.30 8.40 -13.74
C GLY A 54 -5.47 8.71 -12.24
N LYS A 55 -4.66 8.11 -11.35
CA LYS A 55 -4.71 8.44 -9.92
C LYS A 55 -3.79 9.61 -9.58
N PRO A 56 -4.23 10.52 -8.71
CA PRO A 56 -3.37 11.59 -8.21
C PRO A 56 -2.19 11.00 -7.41
N LYS A 57 -1.07 11.71 -7.40
CA LYS A 57 0.15 11.26 -6.71
C LYS A 57 -0.08 11.15 -5.21
N ARG A 58 -0.77 12.14 -4.62
CA ARG A 58 -1.29 12.17 -3.25
C ARG A 58 -2.75 12.63 -3.27
N LYS A 59 -3.49 12.39 -2.18
CA LYS A 59 -4.92 12.73 -2.09
C LYS A 59 -5.23 14.23 -2.24
N HIS A 60 -4.24 15.11 -2.05
CA HIS A 60 -4.39 16.56 -2.18
C HIS A 60 -3.98 17.11 -3.55
N ASP A 61 -3.49 16.27 -4.46
CA ASP A 61 -3.10 16.68 -5.81
C ASP A 61 -4.27 16.54 -6.82
N ALA A 62 -5.52 16.53 -6.34
CA ALA A 62 -6.72 16.33 -7.14
C ALA A 62 -7.61 17.58 -7.11
#